data_AF-A0A1U7P4M9-F1
#
_entry.id   AF-A0A1U7P4M9-F1
#
_cell.length_a   1.000
_cell.length_b   1.000
_cell.length_c   1.000
_cell.angle_alpha   90.00
_cell.angle_beta   90.00
_cell.angle_gamma   90.00
#
_symmetry.space_group_name_H-M   'P 1'
#
loop_
_entity.id
_entity.type
_entity.pdbx_description
1 polymer ?
#
loop_
_entity_poly.entity_id
_entity_poly.type
_entity_poly.pdbx_seq_one_letter_code
_entity_poly.pdbx_strand_id
1 'polypeptide(L)'
;MKYLAIILALTLSACAPVAQVLQPGEKATLTQQGLSLVVTNPGPDALTGDPSVAGDGPALNVRGVNIKPDAGAAAWCEEVKIDVGMRWRCGLPEIPFDAVRLTPLRITFVPNDASLAAQITSASLAAYRPSKGAVPVVVYAR
;
A
#
# COMPACT_ATOMS: atom_id res chain seq x y z
N MET A 1 5.48 48.11 51.80
CA MET A 1 6.16 48.07 50.48
C MET A 1 7.52 47.41 50.63
N LYS A 2 7.71 46.19 50.11
CA LYS A 2 9.00 45.56 49.77
C LYS A 2 8.70 44.31 48.93
N TYR A 3 9.57 44.05 47.97
CA TYR A 3 9.22 43.59 46.63
C TYR A 3 9.05 42.08 46.48
N LEU A 4 8.13 41.75 45.56
CA LEU A 4 7.98 40.46 44.90
C LEU A 4 9.30 39.96 44.30
N ALA A 5 9.55 38.66 44.41
CA ALA A 5 10.22 37.90 43.35
C ALA A 5 9.59 36.51 43.31
N ILE A 6 8.48 36.39 42.57
CA ILE A 6 7.91 35.09 42.21
C ILE A 6 8.73 34.57 41.03
N ILE A 7 9.46 33.48 41.29
CA ILE A 7 10.10 32.66 40.27
C ILE A 7 8.98 31.85 39.61
N LEU A 8 8.68 32.15 38.34
CA LEU A 8 7.89 31.24 37.51
C LEU A 8 8.55 31.14 36.13
N ALA A 9 9.40 30.13 35.99
CA ALA A 9 9.94 29.66 34.73
C ALA A 9 8.83 28.94 33.95
N LEU A 10 8.62 29.35 32.69
CA LEU A 10 7.79 28.70 31.64
C LEU A 10 7.92 29.66 30.44
N THR A 11 8.40 29.31 29.25
CA THR A 11 8.44 28.05 28.52
C THR A 11 9.58 28.13 27.51
N LEU A 12 10.50 27.17 27.50
CA LEU A 12 11.23 26.89 26.27
C LEU A 12 10.21 26.41 25.25
N SER A 13 9.97 27.22 24.22
CA SER A 13 9.34 26.78 22.99
C SER A 13 10.28 25.79 22.31
N ALA A 14 10.23 24.54 22.77
CA ALA A 14 10.70 23.41 22.01
C ALA A 14 9.82 23.34 20.76
N CYS A 15 10.33 23.87 19.65
CA CYS A 15 9.97 23.35 18.34
C CYS A 15 10.46 21.90 18.34
N ALA A 16 9.65 21.00 18.91
CA ALA A 16 9.82 19.60 18.64
C ALA A 16 9.66 19.47 17.12
N PRO A 17 10.69 19.05 16.36
CA PRO A 17 10.42 18.59 15.02
C PRO A 17 9.33 17.54 15.19
N VAL A 18 8.25 17.66 14.42
CA VAL A 18 7.24 16.61 14.30
C VAL A 18 7.98 15.42 13.71
N ALA A 19 8.65 14.67 14.58
CA ALA A 19 9.11 13.33 14.30
C ALA A 19 7.82 12.58 14.04
N GLN A 20 7.53 12.33 12.76
CA GLN A 20 6.60 11.29 12.40
C GLN A 20 7.11 10.03 13.09
N VAL A 21 6.51 9.71 14.24
CA VAL A 21 6.77 8.47 14.96
C VAL A 21 6.19 7.38 14.07
N LEU A 22 6.99 6.96 13.09
CA LEU A 22 6.82 5.72 12.36
C LEU A 22 6.91 4.62 13.41
N GLN A 23 5.77 4.18 13.94
CA GLN A 23 5.74 3.08 14.88
C GLN A 23 6.37 1.84 14.22
N PRO A 24 7.40 1.23 14.83
CA PRO A 24 8.00 0.00 14.31
C PRO A 24 6.95 -1.12 14.31
N GLY A 25 6.63 -1.67 13.13
CA GLY A 25 5.79 -2.87 13.00
C GLY A 25 4.49 -2.70 12.18
N GLU A 26 4.01 -1.47 11.95
CA GLU A 26 2.75 -1.22 11.24
C GLU A 26 2.92 -0.93 9.74
N LYS A 27 3.56 -1.82 9.00
CA LYS A 27 3.73 -1.64 7.56
C LYS A 27 2.85 -2.61 6.82
N ALA A 28 1.94 -2.09 6.00
CA ALA A 28 1.34 -2.90 4.95
C ALA A 28 2.47 -3.47 4.08
N THR A 29 2.37 -4.75 3.73
CA THR A 29 3.39 -5.42 2.91
C THR A 29 2.76 -5.94 1.63
N LEU A 30 3.56 -5.95 0.57
CA LEU A 30 3.26 -6.55 -0.72
C LEU A 30 4.36 -7.59 -0.94
N THR A 31 4.00 -8.86 -0.90
CA THR A 31 4.95 -9.97 -1.01
C THR A 31 4.66 -10.76 -2.26
N GLN A 32 5.68 -11.00 -3.08
CA GLN A 32 5.56 -11.87 -4.23
C GLN A 32 5.73 -13.35 -3.81
N GLN A 33 4.81 -14.19 -4.24
CA GLN A 33 4.81 -15.65 -4.04
C GLN A 33 4.58 -16.32 -5.40
N GLY A 34 5.67 -16.58 -6.13
CA GLY A 34 5.58 -17.03 -7.52
C GLY A 34 4.93 -15.96 -8.41
N LEU A 35 3.82 -16.29 -9.07
CA LEU A 35 3.00 -15.37 -9.86
C LEU A 35 1.83 -14.74 -9.06
N SER A 36 1.79 -14.93 -7.75
CA SER A 36 0.85 -14.23 -6.88
C SER A 36 1.51 -13.08 -6.15
N LEU A 37 0.77 -11.99 -5.96
CA LEU A 37 1.09 -10.89 -5.06
C LEU A 37 0.15 -10.97 -3.86
N VAL A 38 0.70 -10.93 -2.66
CA VAL A 38 -0.03 -11.01 -1.41
C VAL A 38 0.10 -9.70 -0.68
N VAL A 39 -1.02 -9.04 -0.44
CA VAL A 39 -1.08 -7.81 0.36
C VAL A 39 -1.49 -8.14 1.79
N THR A 40 -0.75 -7.61 2.76
CA THR A 40 -1.14 -7.68 4.17
C THR A 40 -1.25 -6.29 4.77
N ASN A 41 -2.22 -6.12 5.67
CA ASN A 41 -2.50 -4.86 6.35
C ASN A 41 -2.57 -5.10 7.88
N PRO A 42 -1.45 -4.98 8.61
CA PRO A 42 -1.43 -5.14 10.07
C PRO A 42 -2.00 -3.92 10.82
N GLY A 43 -2.29 -2.82 10.13
CA GLY A 43 -2.68 -1.57 10.78
C GLY A 43 -4.14 -1.56 11.24
N PRO A 44 -4.54 -0.52 12.01
CA PRO A 44 -5.82 -0.48 12.72
C PRO A 44 -7.05 -0.28 11.82
N ASP A 45 -6.85 0.26 10.61
CA ASP A 45 -7.91 0.53 9.64
C ASP A 45 -7.60 -0.09 8.27
N ALA A 46 -8.61 -0.10 7.41
CA ALA A 46 -8.47 -0.57 6.05
C ALA A 46 -7.53 0.32 5.21
N LEU A 47 -6.97 -0.26 4.14
CA LEU A 47 -6.26 0.47 3.10
C LEU A 47 -7.22 0.79 1.96
N THR A 48 -7.33 2.06 1.62
CA THR A 48 -8.20 2.59 0.58
C THR A 48 -7.41 3.22 -0.56
N GLY A 49 -8.10 3.68 -1.60
CA GLY A 49 -7.61 4.59 -2.63
C GLY A 49 -7.69 6.05 -2.20
N ASP A 50 -7.84 6.95 -3.17
CA ASP A 50 -7.94 8.39 -2.99
C ASP A 50 -9.00 8.74 -1.92
N PRO A 51 -8.62 9.36 -0.79
CA PRO A 51 -9.56 9.66 0.29
C PRO A 51 -10.63 10.70 -0.10
N SER A 52 -10.46 11.41 -1.22
CA SER A 52 -11.47 12.33 -1.76
C SER A 52 -12.56 11.65 -2.59
N VAL A 53 -12.37 10.38 -2.97
CA VAL A 53 -13.30 9.60 -3.77
C VAL A 53 -13.85 8.44 -2.95
N ALA A 54 -15.14 8.52 -2.59
CA ALA A 54 -15.77 7.49 -1.78
C ALA A 54 -15.76 6.11 -2.48
N GLY A 55 -15.27 5.09 -1.77
CA GLY A 55 -15.17 3.73 -2.30
C GLY A 55 -13.99 3.50 -3.24
N ASP A 56 -13.11 4.48 -3.44
CA ASP A 56 -11.89 4.27 -4.21
C ASP A 56 -10.94 3.32 -3.47
N GLY A 57 -10.31 2.45 -4.25
CA GLY A 57 -9.52 1.34 -3.73
C GLY A 57 -8.03 1.49 -4.00
N PRO A 58 -7.16 0.70 -3.34
CA PRO A 58 -5.72 0.77 -3.54
C PRO A 58 -5.31 0.55 -5.00
N ALA A 59 -4.37 1.36 -5.48
CA ALA A 59 -3.85 1.29 -6.84
C ALA A 59 -2.61 0.37 -6.89
N LEU A 60 -2.73 -0.76 -7.57
CA LEU A 60 -1.64 -1.70 -7.81
C LEU A 60 -1.11 -1.56 -9.24
N ASN A 61 0.20 -1.47 -9.40
CA ASN A 61 0.87 -1.58 -10.69
C ASN A 61 1.73 -2.84 -10.69
N VAL A 62 1.62 -3.65 -11.74
CA VAL A 62 2.40 -4.87 -11.92
C VAL A 62 3.07 -4.82 -13.29
N ARG A 63 4.33 -5.25 -13.36
CA ARG A 63 5.03 -5.52 -14.62
C ARG A 63 5.52 -6.96 -14.63
N GLY A 64 5.57 -7.53 -15.82
CA GLY A 64 6.12 -8.86 -16.01
C GLY A 64 6.26 -9.25 -17.46
N VAL A 65 6.62 -10.51 -17.65
CA VAL A 65 6.81 -11.16 -18.96
C VAL A 65 5.86 -12.34 -19.03
N ASN A 66 5.11 -12.45 -20.12
CA ASN A 66 4.19 -13.55 -20.39
C ASN A 66 3.20 -13.82 -19.23
N ILE A 67 2.65 -12.77 -18.62
CA ILE A 67 1.68 -12.89 -17.52
C ILE A 67 0.35 -12.26 -17.89
N LYS A 68 -0.75 -12.88 -17.45
CA LYS A 68 -2.09 -12.29 -17.44
C LYS A 68 -2.74 -12.53 -16.07
N PRO A 69 -3.64 -11.66 -15.60
CA PRO A 69 -4.38 -11.92 -14.38
C PRO A 69 -5.23 -13.18 -14.54
N ASP A 70 -5.44 -13.92 -13.44
CA ASP A 70 -6.43 -14.99 -13.41
C ASP A 70 -7.87 -14.42 -13.42
N ALA A 71 -8.88 -15.29 -13.37
CA ALA A 71 -10.28 -14.86 -13.43
C ALA A 71 -10.68 -13.91 -12.27
N GLY A 72 -10.06 -14.05 -11.09
CA GLY A 72 -10.33 -13.18 -9.95
C GLY A 72 -9.65 -11.81 -10.11
N ALA A 73 -8.35 -11.81 -10.43
CA ALA A 73 -7.58 -10.59 -10.62
C ALA A 73 -8.03 -9.79 -11.87
N ALA A 74 -8.58 -10.46 -12.89
CA ALA A 74 -9.07 -9.81 -14.10
C ALA A 74 -10.26 -8.86 -13.85
N ALA A 75 -10.98 -9.04 -12.73
CA ALA A 75 -12.04 -8.11 -12.32
C ALA A 75 -11.50 -6.74 -11.88
N TRP A 76 -10.21 -6.66 -11.55
CA TRP A 76 -9.58 -5.46 -10.99
C TRP A 76 -8.48 -4.89 -11.88
N CYS A 77 -7.89 -5.72 -12.75
CA CYS A 77 -6.70 -5.39 -13.51
C CYS A 77 -7.02 -5.16 -14.99
N GLU A 78 -6.45 -4.08 -15.53
CA GLU A 78 -6.45 -3.77 -16.96
C GLU A 78 -5.01 -3.74 -17.50
N GLU A 79 -4.86 -4.16 -18.75
CA GLU A 79 -3.57 -4.13 -19.44
C GLU A 79 -3.24 -2.69 -19.87
N VAL A 80 -2.02 -2.27 -19.58
CA VAL A 80 -1.44 -1.01 -20.04
C VAL A 80 -0.35 -1.32 -21.05
N LYS A 81 -0.55 -0.91 -22.30
CA LYS A 81 0.45 -1.10 -23.35
C LYS A 81 1.73 -0.34 -23.00
N ILE A 82 2.86 -1.05 -23.09
CA ILE A 82 4.21 -0.51 -22.91
C ILE A 82 5.12 -1.09 -23.99
N ASP A 83 6.25 -0.43 -24.24
CA ASP A 83 7.14 -0.79 -25.36
C ASP A 83 7.80 -2.17 -25.19
N VAL A 84 8.04 -2.61 -23.95
CA VAL A 84 8.70 -3.89 -23.63
C VAL A 84 8.02 -4.58 -22.45
N GLY A 85 7.53 -5.79 -22.67
CA GLY A 85 6.88 -6.62 -21.65
C GLY A 85 5.39 -6.29 -21.48
N MET A 86 4.83 -6.69 -20.34
CA MET A 86 3.43 -6.47 -20.00
C MET A 86 3.33 -5.62 -18.74
N ARG A 87 2.42 -4.64 -18.74
CA ARG A 87 2.07 -3.87 -17.55
C ARG A 87 0.59 -4.00 -17.27
N TRP A 88 0.26 -4.17 -16.00
CA TRP A 88 -1.10 -4.23 -15.50
C TRP A 88 -1.30 -3.11 -14.48
N ARG A 89 -2.40 -2.39 -14.62
CA ARG A 89 -2.90 -1.42 -13.62
C ARG A 89 -4.12 -2.05 -12.98
N CYS A 90 -4.18 -2.11 -11.67
CA CYS A 90 -5.31 -2.68 -10.95
C CYS A 90 -5.87 -1.71 -9.92
N GLY A 91 -7.20 -1.53 -9.93
CA GLY A 91 -7.95 -0.90 -8.85
C GLY A 91 -8.47 -1.99 -7.92
N LEU A 92 -7.78 -2.20 -6.81
CA LEU A 92 -8.13 -3.26 -5.87
C LEU A 92 -9.35 -2.86 -5.03
N PRO A 93 -10.13 -3.82 -4.51
CA PRO A 93 -11.08 -3.50 -3.44
C PRO A 93 -10.32 -2.98 -2.21
N GLU A 94 -11.04 -2.27 -1.33
CA GLU A 94 -10.53 -1.90 -0.01
C GLU A 94 -9.95 -3.12 0.71
N ILE A 95 -8.75 -2.96 1.29
CA ILE A 95 -8.06 -4.04 1.99
C ILE A 95 -8.35 -3.89 3.48
N PRO A 96 -9.14 -4.79 4.09
CA PRO A 96 -9.60 -4.62 5.46
C PRO A 96 -8.42 -4.54 6.45
N PHE A 97 -8.68 -3.96 7.62
CA PHE A 97 -7.76 -4.03 8.75
C PHE A 97 -7.58 -5.49 9.19
N ASP A 98 -6.43 -5.81 9.79
CA ASP A 98 -6.06 -7.17 10.20
C ASP A 98 -6.13 -8.22 9.06
N ALA A 99 -5.94 -7.80 7.80
CA ALA A 99 -5.78 -8.70 6.66
C ALA A 99 -4.53 -9.60 6.77
N VAL A 100 -3.74 -9.46 7.84
CA VAL A 100 -2.69 -10.42 8.23
C VAL A 100 -3.29 -11.72 8.78
N ARG A 101 -4.40 -11.66 9.52
CA ARG A 101 -4.97 -12.81 10.26
C ARG A 101 -6.23 -13.41 9.64
N LEU A 102 -7.04 -12.61 8.97
CA LEU A 102 -8.37 -13.05 8.55
C LEU A 102 -8.41 -13.53 7.10
N THR A 103 -7.90 -12.76 6.14
CA THR A 103 -7.70 -13.21 4.74
C THR A 103 -6.80 -12.22 4.01
N PRO A 104 -5.52 -12.54 3.72
CA PRO A 104 -4.68 -11.63 2.96
C PRO A 104 -5.21 -11.52 1.52
N LEU A 105 -5.25 -10.31 0.97
CA LEU A 105 -5.69 -10.11 -0.42
C LEU A 105 -4.62 -10.68 -1.35
N ARG A 106 -5.01 -11.67 -2.17
CA ARG A 106 -4.15 -12.30 -3.15
C ARG A 106 -4.56 -11.89 -4.56
N ILE A 107 -3.60 -11.40 -5.33
CA ILE A 107 -3.74 -11.06 -6.75
C ILE A 107 -2.87 -12.05 -7.52
N THR A 108 -3.49 -12.93 -8.31
CA THR A 108 -2.77 -14.01 -9.00
C THR A 108 -2.70 -13.75 -10.49
N PHE A 109 -1.51 -13.98 -11.04
CA PHE A 109 -1.25 -14.02 -12.46
C PHE A 109 -0.96 -15.46 -12.89
N VAL A 110 -1.22 -15.72 -14.17
CA VAL A 110 -0.94 -16.99 -14.84
C VAL A 110 -0.15 -16.73 -16.13
N PRO A 111 0.53 -17.74 -16.68
CA PRO A 111 1.15 -17.61 -17.99
C PRO A 111 0.13 -17.18 -19.04
N ASN A 112 0.48 -16.17 -19.84
CA ASN A 112 -0.37 -15.77 -20.97
C ASN A 112 -0.36 -16.87 -22.04
N ASP A 113 0.83 -17.36 -22.36
CA ASP A 113 1.13 -18.55 -23.16
C ASP A 113 1.81 -19.60 -22.27
N ALA A 114 1.25 -20.82 -22.22
CA ALA A 114 1.75 -21.90 -21.37
C ALA A 114 3.12 -22.45 -21.83
N SER A 115 3.56 -22.15 -23.05
CA SER A 115 4.84 -22.61 -23.61
C SER A 115 6.02 -21.69 -23.27
N LEU A 116 5.76 -20.49 -22.75
CA LEU A 116 6.78 -19.49 -22.45
C LEU A 116 6.94 -19.31 -20.93
N ALA A 117 8.16 -18.99 -20.49
CA ALA A 117 8.42 -18.67 -19.09
C ALA A 117 7.65 -17.40 -18.69
N ALA A 118 6.89 -17.49 -17.60
CA ALA A 118 6.11 -16.39 -17.04
C ALA A 118 6.78 -15.84 -15.77
N GLN A 119 6.87 -14.52 -15.65
CA GLN A 119 7.52 -13.89 -14.51
C GLN A 119 6.90 -12.53 -14.19
N ILE A 120 6.67 -12.26 -12.91
CA ILE A 120 6.47 -10.90 -12.40
C ILE A 120 7.84 -10.29 -12.15
N THR A 121 8.11 -9.13 -12.75
CA THR A 121 9.40 -8.43 -12.66
C THR A 121 9.38 -7.28 -11.67
N SER A 122 8.20 -6.70 -11.40
CA SER A 122 8.04 -5.66 -10.38
C SER A 122 6.58 -5.48 -10.02
N ALA A 123 6.28 -5.16 -8.76
CA ALA A 123 4.97 -4.67 -8.37
C ALA A 123 5.06 -3.55 -7.33
N SER A 124 4.14 -2.60 -7.42
CA SER A 124 4.03 -1.48 -6.48
C SER A 124 2.57 -1.20 -6.16
N LEU A 125 2.28 -1.07 -4.87
CA LEU A 125 0.98 -0.71 -4.34
C LEU A 125 1.03 0.71 -3.78
N ALA A 126 0.07 1.55 -4.17
CA ALA A 126 -0.21 2.82 -3.54
C ALA A 126 -1.58 2.73 -2.86
N ALA A 127 -1.62 3.06 -1.57
CA ALA A 127 -2.84 3.04 -0.79
C ALA A 127 -2.85 4.18 0.23
N TYR A 128 -4.00 4.45 0.82
CA TYR A 128 -4.18 5.44 1.87
C TYR A 128 -4.71 4.79 3.14
N ARG A 129 -4.50 5.47 4.26
CA ARG A 129 -5.06 5.07 5.55
C ARG A 129 -5.83 6.24 6.14
N PRO A 130 -7.17 6.12 6.33
CA PRO A 130 -7.99 7.21 6.84
C PRO A 130 -7.48 7.83 8.15
N SER A 131 -7.07 7.02 9.12
CA SER A 131 -6.54 7.51 10.41
C SER A 131 -5.22 8.28 10.33
N LYS A 132 -4.46 8.12 9.24
CA LYS A 132 -3.19 8.84 9.02
C LYS A 132 -3.36 10.00 8.02
N GLY A 133 -4.60 10.31 7.61
CA GLY A 133 -4.91 11.34 6.62
C GLY A 133 -4.42 10.98 5.22
N ALA A 134 -4.17 11.99 4.37
CA ALA A 134 -3.77 11.81 2.97
C ALA A 134 -2.31 11.33 2.77
N VAL A 135 -1.71 10.66 3.77
CA VAL A 135 -0.34 10.14 3.67
C VAL A 135 -0.38 8.79 2.92
N PRO A 136 0.21 8.70 1.72
CA PRO A 136 0.20 7.46 0.96
C PRO A 136 1.11 6.41 1.59
N VAL A 137 0.58 5.19 1.74
CA VAL A 137 1.34 3.98 2.02
C VAL A 137 1.77 3.41 0.68
N VAL A 138 3.06 3.54 0.35
CA VAL A 138 3.64 2.93 -0.85
C VAL A 138 4.42 1.69 -0.46
N VAL A 139 4.09 0.56 -1.08
CA VAL A 139 4.70 -0.74 -0.80
C VAL A 139 5.20 -1.36 -2.09
N TYR A 140 6.44 -1.87 -2.08
CA TYR A 140 7.09 -2.45 -3.24
C TYR A 140 7.34 -3.95 -3.03
N ALA A 141 7.08 -4.74 -4.05
CA ALA A 141 7.61 -6.10 -4.18
C ALA A 141 8.66 -6.12 -5.30
N ARG A 142 9.83 -6.69 -5.00
CA ARG A 142 10.87 -7.03 -5.97
C ARG A 142 10.86 -8.52 -6.22
#